data_AF-A0A966DVV5-F1
#
_entry.id   AF-A0A966DVV5-F1
#
_cell.length_a   1.000
_cell.length_b   1.000
_cell.length_c   1.000
_cell.angle_alpha   90.00
_cell.angle_beta   90.00
_cell.angle_gamma   90.00
#
_symmetry.space_group_name_H-M   'P 1'
#
loop_
_entity.id
_entity.type
_entity.pdbx_description
1 polymer ?
#
loop_
_entity_poly.entity_id
_entity_poly.type
_entity_poly.pdbx_seq_one_letter_code
_entity_poly.pdbx_strand_id
1 'polypeptide(L)'
;MTGLLTEVHLVDGSLYQVSQNPDSLYRHGMARYLAVFKQYGVDSTQFRKSVEYYTANPEKMQVMYDQIMDVMTAKTDSMNKVREKYDKAKTDSITKAQAKIQAAKVDSLKKLKHTTKK
;
A
#
# COMPACT_ATOMS: atom_id res chain seq x y z
N MET A 1 5.88 22.33 2.16
CA MET A 1 5.15 21.74 3.31
C MET A 1 4.31 20.55 2.89
N THR A 2 3.48 20.65 1.85
CA THR A 2 2.59 19.56 1.36
C THR A 2 3.20 18.16 1.45
N GLY A 3 4.34 17.91 0.79
CA GLY A 3 4.98 16.57 0.81
C GLY A 3 5.45 16.10 2.19
N LEU A 4 5.95 17.00 3.04
CA LEU A 4 6.31 16.66 4.42
C LEU A 4 5.07 16.21 5.20
N LEU A 5 3.97 16.97 5.09
CA LEU A 5 2.73 16.64 5.79
C LEU A 5 2.08 15.37 5.22
N THR A 6 2.18 15.12 3.91
CA THR A 6 1.81 13.84 3.28
C THR A 6 2.52 12.66 3.94
N GLU A 7 3.85 12.73 4.09
CA GLU A 7 4.64 11.64 4.69
C GLU A 7 4.35 11.47 6.19
N VAL A 8 4.11 12.56 6.93
CA VAL A 8 3.66 12.49 8.33
C VAL A 8 2.33 11.74 8.43
N HIS A 9 1.34 12.07 7.59
CA HIS A 9 0.05 11.36 7.57
C HIS A 9 0.18 9.89 7.17
N LEU A 10 1.14 9.53 6.30
CA LEU A 10 1.44 8.13 6.01
C LEU A 10 2.03 7.41 7.23
N VAL A 11 2.92 8.06 7.97
CA VAL A 11 3.43 7.52 9.24
C VAL A 11 2.27 7.31 10.21
N ASP A 12 1.39 8.28 10.40
CA ASP A 12 0.21 8.17 11.27
C ASP A 12 -0.66 6.97 10.87
N GLY A 13 -1.02 6.88 9.58
CA GLY A 13 -1.77 5.76 9.01
C GLY A 13 -1.10 4.40 9.26
N SER A 14 0.23 4.34 9.13
CA SER A 14 0.99 3.11 9.36
C SER A 14 1.03 2.68 10.84
N LEU A 15 0.89 3.64 11.76
CA LEU A 15 0.88 3.36 13.20
C LEU A 15 -0.46 2.81 13.69
N TYR A 16 -1.56 2.99 12.94
CA TYR A 16 -2.82 2.30 13.25
C TYR A 16 -2.71 0.77 13.20
N GLN A 17 -1.69 0.24 12.51
CA GLN A 17 -1.46 -1.21 12.40
C GLN A 17 -0.60 -1.78 13.53
N VAL A 18 0.00 -0.93 14.38
CA VAL A 18 0.77 -1.37 15.55
C VAL A 18 -0.09 -1.32 16.81
N SER A 19 0.39 -1.97 17.87
CA SER A 19 -0.21 -1.84 19.20
C SER A 19 -0.31 -0.35 19.58
N GLN A 20 -1.52 0.09 19.96
CA GLN A 20 -1.80 1.47 20.36
C GLN A 20 -1.31 1.79 21.79
N ASN A 21 -0.57 0.86 22.39
CA ASN A 21 0.06 1.09 23.69
C ASN A 21 1.12 2.21 23.56
N PRO A 22 1.19 3.18 24.49
CA PRO A 22 2.07 4.34 24.40
C PRO A 22 3.54 3.99 24.09
N ASP A 23 4.09 2.97 24.74
CA ASP A 23 5.47 2.53 24.52
C ASP A 23 5.73 2.04 23.09
N SER A 24 4.75 1.36 22.48
CA SER A 24 4.83 0.87 21.11
C SER A 24 4.75 2.03 20.12
N LEU A 25 3.81 2.94 20.32
CA LEU A 25 3.67 4.14 19.49
C LEU A 25 4.90 5.04 19.59
N TYR A 26 5.47 5.20 20.78
CA TYR A 26 6.70 5.97 20.97
C TYR A 26 7.88 5.31 20.24
N ARG A 27 8.11 4.01 20.45
CA ARG A 27 9.21 3.28 19.80
C ARG A 27 9.09 3.27 18.28
N HIS A 28 7.91 2.99 17.74
CA HIS A 28 7.70 2.81 16.31
C HIS A 28 7.41 4.12 15.59
N GLY A 29 6.75 5.08 16.23
CA GLY A 29 6.39 6.37 15.66
C GLY A 29 7.54 7.36 15.67
N MET A 30 8.22 7.55 16.80
CA MET A 30 9.25 8.60 16.93
C MET A 30 10.38 8.42 15.89
N ALA A 31 10.89 7.19 15.72
CA ALA A 31 11.94 6.91 14.75
C ALA A 31 11.48 7.20 13.30
N ARG A 32 10.20 6.94 12.98
CA ARG A 32 9.64 7.20 11.64
C ARG A 32 9.48 8.70 11.40
N TYR A 33 8.93 9.46 12.35
CA TYR A 33 8.83 10.92 12.22
C TYR A 33 10.21 11.57 12.09
N LEU A 34 11.20 11.14 12.90
CA LEU A 34 12.56 11.66 12.81
C LEU A 34 13.21 11.37 11.45
N ALA A 35 12.96 10.19 10.88
CA ALA A 35 13.45 9.85 9.53
C ALA A 35 12.83 10.75 8.46
N VAL A 36 11.52 10.98 8.52
CA VAL A 36 10.81 11.90 7.62
C VAL A 36 11.35 13.33 7.78
N PHE A 37 11.45 13.83 9.00
CA PHE A 37 12.00 15.15 9.31
C PHE A 37 13.42 15.33 8.76
N LYS A 38 14.28 14.34 8.94
CA LYS A 38 15.64 14.32 8.38
C LYS A 38 15.64 14.38 6.86
N GLN A 39 14.76 13.64 6.18
CA GLN A 39 14.66 13.64 4.72
C GLN A 39 14.30 15.02 4.15
N TYR A 40 13.44 15.75 4.85
CA TYR A 40 13.01 17.10 4.45
C TYR A 40 13.90 18.22 5.01
N GLY A 41 14.92 17.90 5.80
CA GLY A 41 15.79 18.90 6.44
C GLY A 41 15.06 19.78 7.46
N VAL A 42 13.99 19.26 8.06
CA VAL A 42 13.10 19.98 9.00
C VAL A 42 13.26 19.38 10.39
N ASP A 43 13.10 20.19 11.43
CA ASP A 43 13.01 19.72 12.82
C ASP A 43 11.57 19.84 13.37
N SER A 44 11.31 19.27 14.55
CA SER A 44 9.98 19.30 15.17
C SER A 44 9.47 20.72 15.46
N THR A 45 10.37 21.68 15.73
CA THR A 45 10.01 23.06 16.00
C THR A 45 9.60 23.78 14.72
N GLN A 46 10.35 23.60 13.64
CA GLN A 46 10.03 24.14 12.32
C GLN A 46 8.74 23.54 11.77
N PHE A 47 8.55 22.23 11.95
CA PHE A 47 7.31 21.56 11.59
C PHE A 47 6.12 22.14 12.35
N ARG A 48 6.22 22.23 13.68
CA ARG A 48 5.16 22.82 14.53
C ARG A 48 4.81 24.24 14.10
N LYS A 49 5.80 25.12 13.93
CA LYS A 49 5.59 26.50 13.47
C LYS A 49 4.86 26.57 12.13
N SER A 50 5.21 25.67 11.23
CA SER A 50 4.59 25.63 9.92
C SER A 50 3.15 25.14 10.01
N VAL A 51 2.86 24.10 10.81
CA VAL A 51 1.48 23.65 11.06
C VAL A 51 0.66 24.78 11.66
N GLU A 52 1.18 25.48 12.68
CA GLU A 52 0.53 26.66 13.28
C GLU A 52 0.25 27.77 12.26
N TYR A 53 1.20 28.03 11.36
CA TYR A 53 0.99 29.01 10.28
C TYR A 53 -0.17 28.61 9.37
N TYR A 54 -0.20 27.36 8.89
CA TYR A 54 -1.24 26.93 7.96
C TYR A 54 -2.60 26.78 8.64
N THR A 55 -2.67 26.33 9.89
CA THR A 55 -3.94 26.27 10.62
C THR A 55 -4.53 27.67 10.87
N ALA A 56 -3.69 28.70 11.01
CA ALA A 56 -4.11 30.09 11.06
C ALA A 56 -4.50 30.68 9.70
N ASN A 57 -4.27 29.97 8.59
CA ASN A 57 -4.59 30.40 7.22
C ASN A 57 -5.45 29.33 6.51
N PRO A 58 -6.76 29.22 6.82
CA PRO A 58 -7.62 28.12 6.36
C PRO A 58 -7.61 27.90 4.84
N GLU A 59 -7.63 28.96 4.04
CA GLU A 59 -7.59 28.85 2.57
C GLU A 59 -6.31 28.17 2.08
N LYS A 60 -5.16 28.54 2.66
CA LYS A 60 -3.87 27.91 2.32
C LYS A 60 -3.80 26.48 2.81
N MET A 61 -4.40 26.19 3.97
CA MET A 61 -4.49 24.83 4.51
C MET A 61 -5.35 23.93 3.63
N GLN A 62 -6.48 24.46 3.13
CA GLN A 62 -7.36 23.73 2.23
C GLN A 62 -6.64 23.36 0.92
N VAL A 63 -6.01 24.33 0.26
CA VAL A 63 -5.22 24.07 -0.96
C VAL A 63 -4.14 23.02 -0.71
N MET A 64 -3.49 23.06 0.46
CA MET A 64 -2.51 22.04 0.83
C MET A 64 -3.14 20.66 0.98
N TYR A 65 -4.30 20.56 1.64
CA TYR A 65 -5.00 19.28 1.80
C TYR A 65 -5.54 18.72 0.49
N ASP A 66 -5.98 19.57 -0.44
CA ASP A 66 -6.37 19.15 -1.79
C ASP A 66 -5.18 18.48 -2.49
N GLN A 67 -4.00 19.11 -2.44
CA GLN A 67 -2.77 18.52 -2.99
C GLN A 67 -2.35 17.23 -2.29
N ILE A 68 -2.51 17.15 -0.95
CA ILE A 68 -2.23 15.91 -0.21
C ILE A 68 -3.18 14.81 -0.67
N MET A 69 -4.46 15.11 -0.83
CA MET A 69 -5.48 14.16 -1.27
C MET A 69 -5.17 13.64 -2.68
N ASP A 70 -4.80 14.51 -3.61
CA ASP A 70 -4.39 14.12 -4.96
C ASP A 70 -3.22 13.14 -4.94
N VAL A 71 -2.20 13.40 -4.12
CA VAL A 71 -1.04 12.51 -3.97
C VAL A 71 -1.45 11.16 -3.38
N MET A 72 -2.35 11.13 -2.39
CA MET A 72 -2.83 9.89 -1.76
C MET A 72 -3.69 9.06 -2.72
N THR A 73 -4.58 9.70 -3.47
CA THR A 73 -5.39 9.07 -4.51
C THR A 73 -4.49 8.44 -5.57
N ALA A 74 -3.50 9.18 -6.07
CA ALA A 74 -2.56 8.68 -7.06
C ALA A 74 -1.76 7.46 -6.56
N LYS A 75 -1.29 7.48 -5.30
CA LYS A 75 -0.62 6.34 -4.68
C LYS A 75 -1.55 5.12 -4.57
N THR A 76 -2.78 5.33 -4.15
CA THR A 76 -3.80 4.27 -4.01
C THR A 76 -4.14 3.65 -5.35
N ASP A 77 -4.38 4.46 -6.37
CA ASP A 77 -4.66 4.00 -7.74
C ASP A 77 -3.49 3.19 -8.31
N SER A 78 -2.26 3.65 -8.08
CA SER A 78 -1.06 2.92 -8.48
C SER A 78 -0.99 1.55 -7.80
N MET A 79 -1.27 1.47 -6.49
CA MET A 79 -1.29 0.21 -5.75
C MET A 79 -2.39 -0.74 -6.24
N ASN A 80 -3.59 -0.22 -6.51
CA ASN A 80 -4.71 -1.01 -7.03
C ASN A 80 -4.38 -1.59 -8.40
N LYS A 81 -3.79 -0.81 -9.31
CA LYS A 81 -3.33 -1.30 -10.63
C LYS A 81 -2.29 -2.42 -10.51
N VAL A 82 -1.36 -2.31 -9.56
CA VAL A 82 -0.36 -3.37 -9.29
C VAL A 82 -1.05 -4.62 -8.76
N ARG A 83 -1.99 -4.46 -7.82
CA ARG A 83 -2.76 -5.57 -7.24
C ARG A 83 -3.60 -6.29 -8.29
N GLU A 84 -4.30 -5.57 -9.15
CA GLU A 84 -5.08 -6.16 -10.25
C GLU A 84 -4.21 -6.99 -11.19
N LYS A 85 -3.01 -6.49 -11.56
CA LYS A 85 -2.06 -7.24 -12.38
C LYS A 85 -1.60 -8.52 -11.69
N TYR A 86 -1.30 -8.44 -10.39
CA TYR A 86 -0.91 -9.59 -9.59
C TYR A 86 -2.02 -10.63 -9.50
N ASP A 87 -3.26 -10.20 -9.22
CA ASP A 87 -4.42 -11.09 -9.07
C ASP A 87 -4.78 -11.77 -10.41
N LYS A 88 -4.68 -11.04 -11.53
CA LYS A 88 -4.81 -11.62 -12.88
C LYS A 88 -3.73 -12.66 -13.14
N ALA A 89 -2.45 -12.33 -12.92
CA ALA A 89 -1.35 -13.27 -13.14
C ALA A 89 -1.46 -14.53 -12.26
N LYS A 90 -1.92 -14.39 -11.02
CA LYS A 90 -2.20 -15.52 -10.11
C LYS A 90 -3.34 -16.38 -10.64
N THR A 91 -4.43 -15.76 -11.08
CA THR A 91 -5.60 -16.45 -11.64
C THR A 91 -5.22 -17.22 -12.91
N ASP A 92 -4.54 -16.57 -13.85
CA ASP A 92 -4.06 -17.19 -15.09
C ASP A 92 -3.16 -18.40 -14.81
N SER A 93 -2.28 -18.29 -13.81
CA SER A 93 -1.40 -19.38 -13.39
C SER A 93 -2.20 -20.56 -12.83
N ILE A 94 -3.20 -20.30 -11.98
CA ILE A 94 -4.07 -21.33 -11.41
C ILE A 94 -4.89 -22.01 -12.52
N THR A 95 -5.52 -21.24 -13.40
CA THR A 95 -6.32 -21.78 -14.51
C THR A 95 -5.48 -22.63 -15.46
N LYS A 96 -4.25 -22.19 -15.79
CA LYS A 96 -3.33 -22.96 -16.62
C LYS A 96 -2.91 -24.28 -15.97
N ALA A 97 -2.65 -24.28 -14.66
CA ALA A 97 -2.34 -25.50 -13.92
C ALA A 97 -3.54 -26.47 -13.91
N GLN A 98 -4.74 -25.97 -13.66
CA GLN A 98 -5.98 -26.76 -13.69
C GLN A 98 -6.24 -27.35 -15.07
N ALA A 99 -6.05 -26.59 -16.15
CA ALA A 99 -6.21 -27.07 -17.52
C ALA A 99 -5.23 -28.22 -17.84
N LYS A 100 -3.96 -28.10 -17.42
CA LYS A 100 -2.97 -29.19 -17.58
C LYS A 100 -3.36 -30.45 -16.81
N ILE A 101 -3.83 -30.32 -15.57
CA ILE A 101 -4.29 -31.46 -14.77
C ILE A 101 -5.49 -32.13 -15.43
N GLN A 102 -6.44 -31.35 -15.96
CA GLN A 102 -7.60 -31.90 -16.66
C GLN A 102 -7.21 -32.63 -17.95
N ALA A 103 -6.32 -32.05 -18.77
CA ALA A 103 -5.80 -32.70 -19.97
C ALA A 103 -5.10 -34.04 -19.64
N ALA A 104 -4.23 -34.06 -18.62
CA ALA A 104 -3.54 -35.27 -18.18
C ALA A 104 -4.50 -36.35 -17.66
N LYS A 105 -5.59 -35.96 -16.98
CA LYS A 105 -6.65 -36.88 -16.54
C LYS A 105 -7.42 -37.47 -17.73
N VAL A 106 -7.79 -36.66 -18.71
CA VAL A 106 -8.50 -37.12 -19.92
C VAL A 106 -7.64 -38.11 -20.73
N ASP A 107 -6.36 -37.82 -20.89
CA ASP A 107 -5.43 -38.70 -21.62
C ASP A 107 -5.22 -40.04 -20.91
N SER A 108 -5.13 -40.02 -19.57
CA SER A 108 -5.04 -41.24 -18.75
C SER A 108 -6.30 -42.12 -18.90
N LEU A 109 -7.48 -41.51 -18.90
CA LEU A 109 -8.76 -42.22 -19.07
C LEU A 109 -8.92 -42.83 -20.47
N LYS A 110 -8.42 -42.15 -21.52
CA LYS A 110 -8.43 -42.70 -22.90
C LYS A 110 -7.51 -43.91 -23.02
N LYS A 111 -6.31 -43.87 -22.42
CA LYS A 111 -5.37 -45.01 -22.43
C LYS A 111 -5.95 -46.24 -21.74
N LEU A 112 -6.59 -46.07 -20.58
CA LEU A 112 -7.25 -47.17 -19.84
C LEU A 112 -8.36 -47.84 -20.66
N LYS A 113 -9.22 -47.05 -21.32
CA LYS A 113 -10.30 -47.60 -22.16
C LYS A 113 -9.79 -48.37 -23.38
N HIS A 114 -8.59 -48.06 -23.86
CA HIS A 114 -8.00 -48.77 -25.00
C HIS A 114 -7.40 -50.12 -24.61
N THR A 115 -6.92 -50.26 -23.36
CA THR A 115 -6.32 -51.49 -22.83
C THR A 115 -7.34 -52.54 -22.36
N THR A 116 -8.59 -52.15 -22.04
CA THR A 116 -9.63 -53.08 -21.54
C THR A 116 -10.45 -53.75 -22.66
N LYS A 117 -10.15 -53.48 -23.94
CA LYS A 117 -10.95 -53.95 -25.10
C LYS A 117 -10.36 -55.16 -25.83
N LYS A 118 -9.53 -55.97 -25.16
CA LYS A 118 -8.89 -57.17 -25.71
C LYS A 118 -9.33 -58.39 -24.92
#